data_AF-A0ABD5DZ12-F1
#
_entry.id   AF-A0ABD5DZ12-F1
#
_cell.length_a   1.000
_cell.length_b   1.000
_cell.length_c   1.000
_cell.angle_alpha   90.00
_cell.angle_beta   90.00
_cell.angle_gamma   90.00
#
_symmetry.space_group_name_H-M   'P 1'
#
loop_
_entity.id
_entity.type
_entity.pdbx_description
1 polymer ?
#
loop_
_entity_poly.entity_id
_entity_poly.type
_entity_poly.pdbx_seq_one_letter_code
_entity_poly.pdbx_strand_id
1 'polypeptide(L)'
;MSLRFIGIDPNTGSGESPTVWVDEEHEELIFQGWLPSPELEAECAATEVPGHAKGIPAGEGVVRVPFRMVDMVREACDAAERADVRRTA
;
A
#
# COMPACT_ATOMS: atom_id res chain seq x y z
N MET A 1 11.91 -7.42 12.95
CA MET A 1 10.44 -7.49 12.99
C MET A 1 9.87 -6.19 13.53
N SER A 2 9.94 -5.11 12.76
CA SER A 2 9.45 -3.79 13.17
C SER A 2 8.39 -3.30 12.20
N LEU A 3 7.25 -4.01 12.18
CA LEU A 3 6.06 -3.52 11.50
C LEU A 3 5.47 -2.38 12.33
N ARG A 4 5.61 -1.15 11.87
CA ARG A 4 5.09 0.05 12.51
C ARG A 4 3.70 0.35 11.95
N PHE A 5 2.70 0.35 12.83
CA PHE A 5 1.35 0.80 12.48
C PHE A 5 1.33 2.31 12.21
N ILE A 6 0.66 2.71 11.13
CA ILE A 6 0.48 4.11 10.75
C ILE A 6 -0.98 4.53 10.95
N GLY A 7 -1.94 3.76 10.44
CA GLY A 7 -3.33 4.13 10.57
C GLY A 7 -4.28 3.14 9.91
N ILE A 8 -5.55 3.28 10.28
CA ILE A 8 -6.70 2.53 9.77
C ILE A 8 -7.74 3.54 9.25
N ASP A 9 -8.56 3.14 8.29
CA ASP A 9 -9.66 3.95 7.78
C ASP A 9 -10.58 4.42 8.93
N PRO A 10 -10.79 5.74 9.11
CA PRO A 10 -11.53 6.26 10.26
C PRO A 10 -13.05 6.01 10.20
N ASN A 11 -13.63 5.70 9.03
CA ASN A 11 -15.08 5.45 8.94
C ASN A 11 -15.43 3.96 8.93
N THR A 12 -14.52 3.09 9.35
CA THR A 12 -14.83 1.66 9.41
C THR A 12 -15.65 1.30 10.65
N GLY A 13 -16.82 0.70 10.42
CA GLY A 13 -17.48 -0.15 11.40
C GLY A 13 -16.75 -1.49 11.57
N SER A 14 -17.37 -2.46 12.23
CA SER A 14 -16.76 -3.75 12.60
C SER A 14 -16.41 -4.72 11.44
N GLY A 15 -16.61 -4.36 10.17
CA GLY A 15 -16.50 -5.28 9.03
C GLY A 15 -15.47 -4.95 7.96
N GLU A 16 -14.92 -3.74 7.96
CA GLU A 16 -13.95 -3.30 6.96
C GLU A 16 -12.79 -2.64 7.70
N SER A 17 -11.54 -2.85 7.29
CA SER A 17 -10.39 -2.24 7.97
C SER A 17 -9.20 -2.01 7.03
N PRO A 18 -9.34 -1.19 5.95
CA PRO A 18 -8.17 -0.75 5.22
C PRO A 18 -7.15 -0.11 6.16
N THR A 19 -5.90 -0.57 6.10
CA THR A 19 -4.88 -0.29 7.12
C THR A 19 -3.51 -0.14 6.48
N VAL A 20 -2.67 0.73 7.04
CA VAL A 20 -1.33 1.04 6.55
C VAL A 20 -0.30 0.79 7.65
N TRP A 21 0.80 0.13 7.27
CA TRP A 21 1.99 -0.05 8.10
C TRP A 21 3.26 0.26 7.31
N VAL A 22 4.36 0.42 8.03
CA VAL A 22 5.73 0.43 7.50
C VAL A 22 6.46 -0.78 8.04
N ASP A 23 7.03 -1.61 7.18
CA ASP A 23 8.01 -2.62 7.57
C ASP A 23 9.41 -2.02 7.47
N GLU A 24 9.94 -1.57 8.61
CA GLU A 24 11.28 -0.95 8.64
C GLU A 24 12.40 -1.97 8.41
N GLU A 25 12.14 -3.27 8.59
CA GLU A 25 13.15 -4.32 8.37
C GLU A 25 13.34 -4.60 6.88
N HIS A 26 12.22 -4.75 6.16
CA HIS A 26 12.21 -5.05 4.73
C HIS A 26 12.15 -3.80 3.83
N GLU A 27 12.02 -2.61 4.43
CA GLU A 27 11.92 -1.32 3.74
C GLU A 27 10.68 -1.23 2.83
N GLU A 28 9.55 -1.73 3.34
CA GLU A 28 8.30 -1.86 2.59
C GLU A 28 7.16 -1.04 3.21
N LEU A 29 6.30 -0.51 2.36
CA LEU A 29 4.98 0.01 2.76
C LEU A 29 3.95 -1.10 2.61
N ILE A 30 3.24 -1.41 3.69
CA ILE A 30 2.26 -2.50 3.72
C ILE A 30 0.85 -1.92 3.73
N PHE A 31 0.02 -2.38 2.80
CA PHE A 31 -1.37 -1.95 2.67
C PHE A 31 -2.33 -3.14 2.81
N GLN A 32 -3.27 -3.02 3.73
CA GLN A 32 -4.52 -3.80 3.70
C GLN A 32 -5.59 -2.93 3.05
N GLY A 33 -6.33 -3.50 2.08
CA GLY A 33 -7.42 -2.82 1.40
C GLY A 33 -8.46 -3.79 0.88
N TRP A 34 -9.42 -3.29 0.10
CA TRP A 34 -10.42 -4.14 -0.56
C TRP A 34 -9.89 -4.70 -1.86
N LEU A 35 -10.31 -5.91 -2.22
CA LEU A 35 -10.00 -6.46 -3.54
C LEU A 35 -10.75 -5.69 -4.65
N PRO A 36 -10.15 -5.53 -5.83
CA PRO A 36 -10.81 -4.95 -6.99
C PRO A 36 -11.92 -5.89 -7.50
N SER A 37 -12.82 -5.35 -8.32
CA SER A 37 -13.63 -6.19 -9.19
C SER A 37 -12.77 -6.71 -10.35
N PRO A 38 -13.18 -7.79 -11.04
CA PRO A 38 -12.46 -8.29 -12.21
C PRO A 38 -12.25 -7.21 -13.30
N GLU A 39 -13.21 -6.31 -13.48
CA GLU A 39 -13.13 -5.24 -14.47
C GLU A 39 -12.07 -4.20 -14.09
N LEU A 40 -12.04 -3.79 -12.82
CA LEU A 40 -11.04 -2.85 -12.32
C LEU A 40 -9.63 -3.48 -12.35
N GLU A 41 -9.50 -4.75 -11.98
CA GLU A 41 -8.24 -5.47 -12.05
C GLU A 41 -7.73 -5.57 -13.50
N ALA A 42 -8.62 -5.87 -14.45
CA ALA A 42 -8.29 -5.89 -15.87
C ALA A 42 -7.88 -4.51 -16.40
N GLU A 43 -8.52 -3.43 -15.94
CA GLU A 43 -8.15 -2.05 -16.29
C GLU A 43 -6.74 -1.71 -15.77
N CYS A 44 -6.43 -2.05 -14.51
CA CYS A 44 -5.07 -1.90 -13.97
C CYS A 44 -4.06 -2.72 -14.77
N ALA A 45 -4.35 -3.99 -15.05
CA ALA A 45 -3.50 -4.91 -15.80
C ALA A 45 -3.28 -4.47 -17.27
N ALA A 46 -4.17 -3.63 -17.81
CA ALA A 46 -4.03 -3.11 -19.17
C ALA A 46 -3.02 -1.97 -19.29
N THR A 47 -2.51 -1.43 -18.17
CA THR A 47 -1.52 -0.35 -18.14
C THR A 47 -0.21 -0.80 -18.80
N GLU A 48 0.29 0.00 -19.74
CA GLU A 48 1.54 -0.28 -20.45
C GLU A 48 2.63 0.68 -19.97
N VAL A 49 3.72 0.12 -19.43
CA VAL A 49 4.91 0.86 -19.00
C VAL A 49 6.08 0.44 -19.89
N PRO A 50 6.78 1.39 -20.54
CA PRO A 50 7.93 1.06 -21.40
C PRO A 50 8.96 0.19 -20.67
N GLY A 51 9.34 -0.93 -21.28
CA GLY A 51 10.31 -1.87 -20.70
C GLY A 51 9.71 -2.93 -19.76
N HIS A 52 8.40 -2.96 -19.56
CA HIS A 52 7.70 -3.95 -18.72
C HIS A 52 6.68 -4.76 -19.51
N ALA A 53 6.43 -6.00 -19.07
CA ALA A 53 5.37 -6.82 -19.61
C ALA A 53 3.99 -6.27 -19.21
N LYS A 54 3.00 -6.46 -20.08
CA LYS A 54 1.60 -6.12 -19.79
C LYS A 54 0.98 -7.15 -18.86
N GLY A 55 0.12 -6.71 -17.94
CA GLY A 55 -0.57 -7.56 -16.98
C GLY A 55 -0.04 -7.44 -15.55
N ILE A 56 -0.70 -8.11 -14.61
CA ILE A 56 -0.25 -8.25 -13.21
C ILE A 56 0.50 -9.59 -13.09
N PRO A 57 1.79 -9.61 -12.77
CA PRO A 57 2.58 -10.82 -12.59
C PRO A 57 2.08 -11.74 -11.46
N ALA A 58 2.50 -13.00 -11.51
CA ALA A 58 2.21 -13.95 -10.44
C ALA A 58 2.88 -13.51 -9.12
N GLY A 59 2.09 -13.43 -8.06
CA GLY A 59 2.54 -12.96 -6.74
C GLY A 59 2.30 -11.46 -6.50
N GLU A 60 1.90 -10.71 -7.53
CA GLU A 60 1.48 -9.32 -7.41
C GLU A 60 -0.05 -9.21 -7.39
N GLY A 61 -0.57 -8.11 -6.86
CA GLY A 61 -2.01 -7.89 -6.75
C GLY A 61 -2.36 -6.42 -6.60
N VAL A 62 -3.59 -6.09 -6.96
CA VAL A 62 -4.16 -4.74 -6.79
C VAL A 62 -5.01 -4.74 -5.53
N VAL A 63 -4.87 -3.69 -4.72
CA VAL A 63 -5.75 -3.42 -3.58
C VAL A 63 -6.33 -2.01 -3.70
N ARG A 64 -7.56 -1.86 -3.27
CA ARG A 64 -8.26 -0.58 -3.20
C ARG A 64 -8.09 0.00 -1.82
N VAL A 65 -7.51 1.20 -1.76
CA VAL A 65 -7.39 2.01 -0.55
C VAL A 65 -8.22 3.29 -0.74
N PRO A 66 -9.09 3.66 0.21
CA PRO A 66 -9.96 4.81 0.04
C PRO A 66 -9.19 6.13 0.16
N PHE A 67 -9.58 7.14 -0.62
CA PHE A 67 -8.91 8.45 -0.60
C PHE A 67 -8.90 9.17 0.75
N ARG A 68 -9.84 8.84 1.65
CA ARG A 68 -9.84 9.39 3.02
C ARG A 68 -8.63 8.95 3.85
N MET A 69 -7.90 7.92 3.41
CA MET A 69 -6.66 7.47 4.04
C MET A 69 -5.40 8.14 3.48
N VAL A 70 -5.52 9.07 2.53
CA VAL A 70 -4.36 9.72 1.90
C VAL A 70 -3.38 10.31 2.93
N ASP A 71 -3.88 10.90 4.02
CA ASP A 71 -3.00 11.45 5.05
C ASP A 71 -2.25 10.36 5.83
N MET A 72 -2.85 9.18 6.03
CA MET A 72 -2.15 8.02 6.60
C MET A 72 -1.09 7.47 5.63
N VAL A 73 -1.36 7.46 4.33
CA VAL A 73 -0.37 7.04 3.32
C VAL A 73 0.82 8.00 3.31
N ARG A 74 0.56 9.32 3.40
CA ARG A 74 1.63 10.33 3.51
C ARG A 74 2.48 10.13 4.76
N GLU A 75 1.87 9.92 5.92
CA GLU A 75 2.63 9.64 7.15
C GLU A 75 3.45 8.34 7.05
N ALA A 76 2.96 7.33 6.29
CA ALA A 76 3.72 6.12 6.04
C ALA A 76 4.97 6.39 5.19
N CYS A 77 4.84 7.21 4.13
CA CYS A 77 5.98 7.69 3.35
C CYS A 77 6.98 8.45 4.24
N ASP A 78 6.51 9.43 5.01
CA ASP A 78 7.38 10.21 5.91
C ASP A 78 8.06 9.32 6.96
N ALA A 79 7.38 8.28 7.46
CA ALA A 79 7.96 7.31 8.38
C ALA A 79 9.05 6.45 7.72
N ALA A 80 8.84 5.99 6.49
CA ALA A 80 9.84 5.23 5.73
C ALA A 80 11.10 6.08 5.47
N GLU A 81 10.93 7.33 5.03
CA GLU A 81 12.05 8.25 4.78
C GLU A 81 12.87 8.53 6.06
N ARG A 82 12.19 8.74 7.20
CA ARG A 82 12.88 8.94 8.49
C ARG A 82 13.63 7.70 8.96
N ALA A 83 13.14 6.49 8.63
CA ALA A 83 13.81 5.24 8.98
C ALA A 83 15.12 5.08 8.18
N ASP A 84 15.11 5.42 6.89
CA ASP A 84 16.29 5.39 6.03
C ASP A 84 17.40 6.36 6.51
N VAL A 85 17.03 7.59 6.87
CA VAL A 85 17.97 8.58 7.45
C VAL A 85 18.63 8.06 8.73
N ARG A 86 17.92 7.32 9.58
CA ARG A 86 18.48 6.75 10.82
C ARG A 86 19.42 5.57 10.56
N ARG A 87 19.26 4.86 9.44
CA ARG A 87 20.11 3.73 9.07
C ARG A 87 21.43 4.21 8.45
N THR A 88 21.40 5.33 7.75
CA THR A 88 22.54 5.89 7.00
C THR A 88 23.39 6.89 7.80
N ALA A 89 22.98 7.26 9.02
CA ALA A 89 23.71 8.11 9.96
C ALA A 89 24.53 7.29 10.97
#